data_AF-A0A0U3T0S1-F1
#
_entry.id   AF-A0A0U3T0S1-F1
#
_cell.length_a   1.000
_cell.length_b   1.000
_cell.length_c   1.000
_cell.angle_alpha   90.00
_cell.angle_beta   90.00
_cell.angle_gamma   90.00
#
_symmetry.space_group_name_H-M   'P 1'
#
loop_
_entity.id
_entity.type
_entity.pdbx_description
1 polymer ?
#
loop_
_entity_poly.entity_id
_entity_poly.type
_entity_poly.pdbx_seq_one_letter_code
_entity_poly.pdbx_strand_id
1 'polypeptide(L)'
;MPSWKDGKLGLPVREAIKIFPELEKYLDEKGRLDLSDRRARMLYNKAIAKAVFGIEVEYHTRGLITTPISRFIFLKTFLRGGEKVLEIGTGHSALMAIMADRLFKCDVWATEVDDEFFEYAKRNIEQNKSKVKLIKSNGEIIEGLIPKGEKFDVIFSAPPYYETPTRGVLTEREGVGGGKHGEAFSVRLIGEALEYLNPRGKVALFLPDKEALINAIAKKGEELGYSVRDVKFKAGTRWRHSLILHKP
;
A
#
# COMPACT_ATOMS: atom_id res chain seq x y z
N MET A 1 -10.50 15.60 -7.91
CA MET A 1 -10.12 14.20 -7.61
C MET A 1 -9.13 13.74 -8.68
N PRO A 2 -8.16 12.87 -8.37
CA PRO A 2 -7.25 12.33 -9.37
C PRO A 2 -8.03 11.56 -10.43
N SER A 3 -7.93 12.00 -11.66
CA SER A 3 -8.50 11.36 -12.84
C SER A 3 -7.64 11.72 -14.04
N TRP A 4 -7.61 10.85 -15.04
CA TRP A 4 -7.12 11.24 -16.35
C TRP A 4 -8.21 12.00 -17.11
N LYS A 5 -7.82 12.77 -18.14
CA LYS A 5 -8.60 13.80 -18.89
C LYS A 5 -10.09 13.51 -19.14
N ASP A 6 -10.53 12.25 -19.14
CA ASP A 6 -11.92 11.81 -19.37
C ASP A 6 -12.65 11.36 -18.09
N GLY A 7 -12.15 11.69 -16.90
CA GLY A 7 -12.72 11.29 -15.61
C GLY A 7 -12.41 9.85 -15.16
N LYS A 8 -11.74 9.04 -16.00
CA LYS A 8 -11.36 7.67 -15.69
C LYS A 8 -10.03 7.59 -14.96
N LEU A 9 -9.93 6.68 -13.98
CA LEU A 9 -8.70 6.39 -13.25
C LEU A 9 -7.83 5.41 -14.07
N GLY A 10 -6.84 5.94 -14.81
CA GLY A 10 -6.02 5.17 -15.74
C GLY A 10 -5.08 6.08 -16.53
N LEU A 11 -4.15 5.51 -17.30
CA LEU A 11 -3.31 6.24 -18.25
C LEU A 11 -3.17 5.42 -19.53
N PRO A 12 -3.63 5.89 -20.70
CA PRO A 12 -3.41 5.17 -21.95
C PRO A 12 -1.91 4.95 -22.21
N VAL A 13 -1.53 3.77 -22.72
CA VAL A 13 -0.12 3.41 -22.98
C VAL A 13 0.59 4.47 -23.84
N ARG A 14 -0.09 4.98 -24.88
CA ARG A 14 0.42 6.08 -25.72
C ARG A 14 0.76 7.36 -24.95
N GLU A 15 0.03 7.66 -23.88
CA GLU A 15 0.31 8.83 -23.03
C GLU A 15 1.44 8.53 -22.05
N ALA A 16 1.54 7.28 -21.57
CA ALA A 16 2.67 6.85 -20.75
C ALA A 16 4.00 6.93 -21.52
N ILE A 17 4.01 6.59 -22.81
CA ILE A 17 5.18 6.68 -23.69
C ILE A 17 5.68 8.12 -23.82
N LYS A 18 4.78 9.12 -23.90
CA LYS A 18 5.18 10.54 -23.95
C LYS A 18 5.95 10.98 -22.69
N ILE A 19 5.71 10.31 -21.55
CA ILE A 19 6.38 10.59 -20.28
C ILE A 19 7.67 9.76 -20.17
N PHE A 20 7.62 8.50 -20.59
CA PHE A 20 8.73 7.56 -20.58
C PHE A 20 8.88 6.89 -21.96
N PRO A 21 9.60 7.51 -22.92
CA PRO A 21 9.74 6.98 -24.28
C PRO A 21 10.34 5.58 -24.35
N GLU A 22 11.11 5.16 -23.34
CA GLU A 22 11.64 3.80 -23.24
C GLU A 22 10.57 2.70 -23.29
N LEU A 23 9.31 3.03 -22.95
CA LEU A 23 8.18 2.09 -23.04
C LEU A 23 7.94 1.57 -24.46
N GLU A 24 8.36 2.28 -25.51
CA GLU A 24 8.21 1.83 -26.90
C GLU A 24 8.91 0.51 -27.18
N LYS A 25 10.02 0.22 -26.48
CA LYS A 25 10.78 -1.02 -26.61
C LYS A 25 10.02 -2.26 -26.13
N TYR A 26 8.91 -2.07 -25.43
CA TYR A 26 8.13 -3.13 -24.79
C TYR A 26 6.73 -3.28 -25.40
N LEU A 27 6.51 -2.75 -26.60
CA LEU A 27 5.25 -2.91 -27.31
C LEU A 27 5.27 -4.17 -28.19
N ASP A 28 4.17 -4.91 -28.20
CA ASP A 28 3.92 -5.93 -29.22
C ASP A 28 3.55 -5.29 -30.57
N GLU A 29 3.45 -6.10 -31.63
CA GLU A 29 3.08 -5.66 -32.99
C GLU A 29 1.71 -4.96 -33.05
N LYS A 30 0.87 -5.13 -32.03
CA LYS A 30 -0.47 -4.52 -31.91
C LYS A 30 -0.45 -3.27 -31.01
N GLY A 31 0.72 -2.80 -30.59
CA GLY A 31 0.90 -1.63 -29.73
C GLY A 31 0.49 -1.85 -28.27
N ARG A 32 0.42 -3.11 -27.81
CA ARG A 32 0.09 -3.45 -26.42
C ARG A 32 1.38 -3.56 -25.62
N LEU A 33 1.38 -2.98 -24.42
CA LEU A 33 2.53 -3.04 -23.53
C LEU A 33 2.70 -4.46 -22.97
N ASP A 34 3.92 -5.00 -23.06
CA ASP A 34 4.29 -6.26 -22.41
C ASP A 34 4.33 -6.08 -20.89
N LEU A 35 3.26 -6.52 -20.23
CA LEU A 35 3.14 -6.49 -18.77
C LEU A 35 3.82 -7.70 -18.10
N SER A 36 4.40 -8.63 -18.85
CA SER A 36 5.24 -9.69 -18.28
C SER A 36 6.62 -9.16 -17.91
N ASP A 37 7.17 -8.23 -18.70
CA ASP A 37 8.42 -7.54 -18.42
C ASP A 37 8.31 -6.64 -17.17
N ARG A 38 9.30 -6.74 -16.28
CA ARG A 38 9.34 -6.00 -15.01
C ARG A 38 9.62 -4.51 -15.23
N ARG A 39 10.53 -4.18 -16.14
CA ARG A 39 10.92 -2.79 -16.44
C ARG A 39 9.78 -2.06 -17.15
N ALA A 40 9.09 -2.70 -18.09
CA ALA A 40 7.88 -2.17 -18.72
C ALA A 40 6.82 -1.82 -17.66
N ARG A 41 6.51 -2.74 -16.75
CA ARG A 41 5.58 -2.50 -15.64
C ARG A 41 6.04 -1.37 -14.73
N MET A 42 7.33 -1.30 -14.39
CA MET A 42 7.89 -0.26 -13.52
C MET A 42 7.73 1.11 -14.16
N LEU A 43 8.17 1.28 -15.42
CA LEU A 43 8.05 2.53 -16.18
C LEU A 43 6.59 2.97 -16.32
N TYR A 44 5.69 2.03 -16.64
CA TYR A 44 4.26 2.34 -16.77
C TYR A 44 3.63 2.79 -15.44
N ASN A 45 3.98 2.16 -14.31
CA ASN A 45 3.50 2.59 -13.02
C ASN A 45 4.12 3.93 -12.57
N LYS A 46 5.38 4.23 -12.92
CA LYS A 46 5.96 5.58 -12.77
C LYS A 46 5.18 6.62 -13.58
N ALA A 47 4.83 6.30 -14.83
CA ALA A 47 4.03 7.17 -15.69
C ALA A 47 2.67 7.48 -15.08
N ILE A 48 1.99 6.45 -14.55
CA ILE A 48 0.70 6.62 -13.85
C ILE A 48 0.86 7.48 -12.60
N ALA A 49 1.85 7.19 -11.74
CA ALA A 49 2.10 7.96 -10.52
C ALA A 49 2.25 9.46 -10.83
N LYS A 50 3.05 9.77 -11.86
CA LYS A 50 3.30 11.14 -12.31
C LYS A 50 2.07 11.79 -12.94
N ALA A 51 1.47 11.15 -13.96
CA ALA A 51 0.41 11.75 -14.75
C ALA A 51 -0.92 11.89 -14.00
N VAL A 52 -1.26 10.89 -13.19
CA VAL A 52 -2.59 10.80 -12.54
C VAL A 52 -2.55 11.42 -11.14
N PHE A 53 -1.44 11.22 -10.42
CA PHE A 53 -1.35 11.61 -9.01
C PHE A 53 -0.35 12.76 -8.75
N GLY A 54 0.42 13.18 -9.76
CA GLY A 54 1.46 14.18 -9.58
C GLY A 54 2.56 13.74 -8.61
N ILE A 55 2.80 12.44 -8.52
CA ILE A 55 3.79 11.82 -7.62
C ILE A 55 4.94 11.27 -8.48
N GLU A 56 6.16 11.72 -8.18
CA GLU A 56 7.36 11.10 -8.73
C GLU A 56 7.73 9.90 -7.86
N VAL A 57 8.16 8.78 -8.46
CA VAL A 57 8.53 7.60 -7.68
C VAL A 57 9.71 6.87 -8.29
N GLU A 58 10.69 6.59 -7.44
CA GLU A 58 11.79 5.66 -7.69
C GLU A 58 11.42 4.29 -7.12
N TYR A 59 11.47 3.26 -7.97
CA TYR A 59 11.25 1.88 -7.54
C TYR A 59 12.59 1.20 -7.31
N HIS A 60 12.67 0.41 -6.25
CA HIS A 60 13.79 -0.48 -6.01
C HIS A 60 13.80 -1.58 -7.06
N THR A 61 14.98 -1.95 -7.57
CA THR A 61 15.13 -2.92 -8.66
C THR A 61 14.55 -4.28 -8.32
N ARG A 62 14.57 -4.69 -7.04
CA ARG A 62 14.03 -5.96 -6.53
C ARG A 62 12.70 -5.85 -5.78
N GLY A 63 12.26 -4.63 -5.41
CA GLY A 63 11.06 -4.49 -4.56
C GLY A 63 9.74 -4.75 -5.29
N LEU A 64 8.63 -4.82 -4.56
CA LEU A 64 7.30 -4.89 -5.18
C LEU A 64 7.01 -3.70 -6.14
N ILE A 65 6.55 -3.97 -7.37
CA ILE A 65 6.04 -2.89 -8.22
C ILE A 65 4.66 -2.45 -7.69
N THR A 66 4.65 -1.43 -6.86
CA THR A 66 3.44 -0.82 -6.27
C THR A 66 2.58 -0.18 -7.35
N THR A 67 1.35 -0.66 -7.54
CA THR A 67 0.42 -0.14 -8.55
C THR A 67 -0.40 1.06 -8.03
N PRO A 68 -0.16 2.30 -8.51
CA PRO A 68 -0.72 3.50 -7.89
C PRO A 68 -2.25 3.53 -7.86
N ILE A 69 -2.89 3.12 -8.95
CA ILE A 69 -4.36 3.12 -9.07
C ILE A 69 -5.01 2.23 -8.02
N SER A 70 -4.51 0.99 -7.84
CA SER A 70 -5.08 0.06 -6.87
C SER A 70 -4.91 0.55 -5.43
N ARG A 71 -3.80 1.21 -5.13
CA ARG A 71 -3.51 1.79 -3.82
C ARG A 71 -4.40 2.99 -3.54
N PHE A 72 -4.61 3.86 -4.54
CA PHE A 72 -5.52 4.99 -4.39
C PHE A 72 -6.97 4.55 -4.18
N ILE A 73 -7.46 3.54 -4.91
CA ILE A 73 -8.81 2.99 -4.70
C ILE A 73 -8.94 2.43 -3.27
N PHE A 74 -7.92 1.73 -2.77
CA PHE A 74 -7.87 1.26 -1.39
C PHE A 74 -7.97 2.42 -0.39
N LEU A 75 -7.14 3.45 -0.49
CA LEU A 75 -7.19 4.61 0.39
C LEU A 75 -8.58 5.28 0.39
N LYS A 76 -9.23 5.35 -0.77
CA LYS A 76 -10.58 5.93 -0.92
C LYS A 76 -11.67 5.19 -0.14
N THR A 77 -11.49 3.91 0.18
CA THR A 77 -12.54 3.16 0.90
C THR A 77 -12.69 3.66 2.34
N PHE A 78 -11.60 4.12 2.96
CA PHE A 78 -11.57 4.43 4.40
C PHE A 78 -11.11 5.86 4.77
N LEU A 79 -10.30 6.54 3.95
CA LEU A 79 -9.90 7.93 4.20
C LEU A 79 -10.98 8.93 3.79
N ARG A 80 -11.14 9.98 4.59
CA ARG A 80 -12.06 11.11 4.39
C ARG A 80 -11.32 12.44 4.28
N GLY A 81 -10.07 12.49 4.75
CA GLY A 81 -9.16 13.61 4.69
C GLY A 81 -8.96 14.27 6.05
N GLY A 82 -7.75 14.73 6.31
CA GLY A 82 -7.36 15.37 7.57
C GLY A 82 -7.06 14.41 8.72
N GLU A 83 -7.19 13.09 8.53
CA GLU A 83 -6.90 12.11 9.59
C GLU A 83 -5.41 12.07 9.97
N LYS A 84 -5.12 11.76 11.23
CA LYS A 84 -3.80 11.28 11.63
C LYS A 84 -3.69 9.79 11.38
N VAL A 85 -2.71 9.39 10.57
CA VAL A 85 -2.63 8.02 10.03
C VAL A 85 -1.25 7.41 10.21
N LEU A 86 -1.22 6.09 10.41
CA LEU A 86 -0.02 5.28 10.47
C LEU A 86 -0.05 4.21 9.37
N GLU A 87 0.89 4.27 8.42
CA GLU A 87 1.14 3.19 7.47
C GLU A 87 2.18 2.23 8.03
N ILE A 88 1.88 0.93 8.04
CA ILE A 88 2.81 -0.13 8.42
C ILE A 88 3.38 -0.80 7.18
N GLY A 89 4.70 -0.79 7.03
CA GLY A 89 5.40 -1.39 5.88
C GLY A 89 5.14 -0.63 4.60
N THR A 90 5.54 0.65 4.54
CA THR A 90 5.29 1.54 3.40
C THR A 90 6.01 1.08 2.11
N GLY A 91 7.02 0.21 2.27
CA GLY A 91 7.85 -0.28 1.19
C GLY A 91 8.71 0.83 0.60
N HIS A 92 9.62 0.44 -0.29
CA HIS A 92 10.55 1.39 -0.93
C HIS A 92 9.85 2.55 -1.67
N SER A 93 8.60 2.36 -2.11
CA SER A 93 7.89 3.39 -2.89
C SER A 93 7.27 4.51 -2.05
N ALA A 94 7.04 4.27 -0.75
CA ALA A 94 6.27 5.16 0.14
C ALA A 94 4.92 5.66 -0.41
N LEU A 95 4.33 4.92 -1.36
CA LEU A 95 3.36 5.50 -2.29
C LEU A 95 2.03 5.83 -1.59
N MET A 96 1.54 4.97 -0.70
CA MET A 96 0.28 5.22 0.01
C MET A 96 0.45 6.34 1.03
N ALA A 97 1.55 6.37 1.79
CA ALA A 97 1.87 7.48 2.68
C ALA A 97 1.90 8.83 1.94
N ILE A 98 2.61 8.92 0.81
CA ILE A 98 2.67 10.15 0.01
C ILE A 98 1.28 10.52 -0.53
N MET A 99 0.47 9.55 -0.96
CA MET A 99 -0.91 9.80 -1.39
C MET A 99 -1.78 10.31 -0.24
N ALA A 100 -1.69 9.71 0.95
CA ALA A 100 -2.45 10.12 2.13
C ALA A 100 -2.14 11.57 2.53
N ASP A 101 -0.85 11.94 2.58
CA ASP A 101 -0.43 13.33 2.85
C ASP A 101 -0.91 14.27 1.74
N ARG A 102 -0.53 14.03 0.49
CA ARG A 102 -0.73 15.01 -0.58
C ARG A 102 -2.17 15.12 -1.07
N LEU A 103 -2.89 14.00 -1.15
CA LEU A 103 -4.22 13.93 -1.76
C LEU A 103 -5.35 13.95 -0.73
N PHE A 104 -5.11 13.44 0.49
CA PHE A 104 -6.08 13.40 1.57
C PHE A 104 -5.76 14.39 2.71
N LYS A 105 -4.60 15.05 2.69
CA LYS A 105 -4.21 16.03 3.72
C LYS A 105 -4.10 15.41 5.12
N CYS A 106 -3.74 14.12 5.18
CA CYS A 106 -3.52 13.43 6.44
C CYS A 106 -2.21 13.87 7.11
N ASP A 107 -2.14 13.78 8.44
CA ASP A 107 -0.88 13.74 9.18
C ASP A 107 -0.36 12.30 9.16
N VAL A 108 0.71 12.03 8.41
CA VAL A 108 1.12 10.66 8.05
C VAL A 108 2.40 10.26 8.74
N TRP A 109 2.35 9.15 9.47
CA TRP A 109 3.51 8.39 9.91
C TRP A 109 3.59 7.12 9.08
N ALA A 110 4.80 6.70 8.71
CA ALA A 110 5.02 5.52 7.91
C ALA A 110 6.22 4.72 8.44
N THR A 111 6.11 3.40 8.48
CA THR A 111 7.17 2.52 8.98
C THR A 111 7.73 1.63 7.88
N GLU A 112 9.02 1.32 7.96
CA GLU A 112 9.69 0.36 7.08
C GLU A 112 10.76 -0.40 7.86
N VAL A 113 10.87 -1.71 7.64
CA VAL A 113 11.79 -2.61 8.36
C VAL A 113 13.03 -2.96 7.56
N ASP A 114 13.00 -2.84 6.23
CA ASP A 114 14.15 -3.09 5.36
C ASP A 114 15.01 -1.82 5.17
N ASP A 115 16.33 -1.95 5.23
CA ASP A 115 17.25 -0.80 5.17
C ASP A 115 17.30 -0.17 3.78
N GLU A 116 17.38 -1.00 2.73
CA GLU A 116 17.39 -0.51 1.35
C GLU A 116 16.04 0.16 1.04
N PHE A 117 14.93 -0.44 1.46
CA PHE A 117 13.61 0.15 1.21
C PHE A 117 13.37 1.43 2.01
N PHE A 118 13.86 1.50 3.25
CA PHE A 118 13.77 2.74 4.03
C PHE A 118 14.45 3.92 3.31
N GLU A 119 15.64 3.71 2.75
CA GLU A 119 16.35 4.78 2.03
C GLU A 119 15.65 5.18 0.73
N TYR A 120 15.07 4.24 -0.01
CA TYR A 120 14.23 4.57 -1.17
C TYR A 120 12.95 5.32 -0.77
N ALA A 121 12.27 4.89 0.29
CA ALA A 121 11.08 5.53 0.81
C ALA A 121 11.37 6.98 1.20
N LYS A 122 12.50 7.20 1.90
CA LYS A 122 12.99 8.52 2.28
C LYS A 122 13.20 9.43 1.08
N ARG A 123 13.94 8.97 0.05
CA ARG A 123 14.15 9.75 -1.19
C ARG A 123 12.84 10.07 -1.90
N ASN A 124 11.91 9.12 -1.96
CA ASN A 124 10.60 9.32 -2.57
C ASN A 124 9.77 10.37 -1.80
N ILE A 125 9.79 10.35 -0.47
CA ILE A 125 9.11 11.35 0.38
C ILE A 125 9.70 12.74 0.13
N GLU A 126 11.02 12.86 0.16
CA GLU A 126 11.76 14.12 -0.07
C GLU A 126 11.49 14.69 -1.47
N GLN A 127 11.60 13.86 -2.51
CA GLN A 127 11.36 14.25 -3.91
C GLN A 127 9.95 14.82 -4.13
N ASN A 128 8.96 14.31 -3.39
CA ASN A 128 7.58 14.77 -3.48
C ASN A 128 7.24 15.92 -2.53
N LYS A 129 8.22 16.42 -1.77
CA LYS A 129 8.02 17.44 -0.71
C LYS A 129 6.91 17.01 0.25
N SER A 130 6.81 15.72 0.51
CA SER A 130 5.78 15.13 1.36
C SER A 130 6.17 15.29 2.83
N LYS A 131 5.19 15.50 3.70
CA LYS A 131 5.39 15.70 5.15
C LYS A 131 5.36 14.40 5.95
N VAL A 132 5.40 13.25 5.26
CA VAL A 132 5.38 11.93 5.88
C VAL A 132 6.54 11.80 6.86
N LYS A 133 6.22 11.45 8.11
CA LYS A 133 7.22 11.06 9.10
C LYS A 133 7.57 9.59 8.91
N LEU A 134 8.71 9.33 8.26
CA LEU A 134 9.22 7.98 8.07
C LEU A 134 9.98 7.50 9.32
N ILE A 135 9.68 6.29 9.78
CA ILE A 135 10.25 5.67 10.98
C ILE A 135 10.82 4.31 10.63
N LYS A 136 12.07 4.07 11.04
CA LYS A 136 12.76 2.80 10.82
C LYS A 136 12.34 1.79 11.89
N SER A 137 11.80 0.64 11.47
CA SER A 137 11.52 -0.51 12.32
C SER A 137 12.72 -1.46 12.34
N ASN A 138 12.95 -2.12 13.48
CA ASN A 138 13.93 -3.20 13.64
C ASN A 138 13.26 -4.58 13.80
N GLY A 139 11.96 -4.68 13.47
CA GLY A 139 11.14 -5.90 13.60
C GLY A 139 9.85 -5.69 14.38
N GLU A 140 9.69 -4.53 14.99
CA GLU A 140 8.45 -4.07 15.61
C GLU A 140 7.38 -3.77 14.55
N ILE A 141 6.10 -4.02 14.88
CA ILE A 141 4.98 -3.60 14.04
C ILE A 141 4.52 -2.21 14.50
N ILE A 142 4.03 -2.09 15.74
CA ILE A 142 3.65 -0.82 16.36
C ILE A 142 4.27 -0.69 17.76
N GLU A 143 4.10 -1.71 18.60
CA GLU A 143 4.60 -1.70 19.97
C GLU A 143 6.12 -1.62 20.02
N GLY A 144 6.65 -0.70 20.85
CA GLY A 144 8.08 -0.42 20.94
C GLY A 144 8.59 0.57 19.89
N LEU A 145 7.88 0.73 18.78
CA LEU A 145 8.22 1.67 17.70
C LEU A 145 7.54 3.03 17.88
N ILE A 146 6.26 2.99 18.25
CA ILE A 146 5.43 4.17 18.44
C ILE A 146 5.38 4.52 19.93
N PRO A 147 5.57 5.81 20.32
CA PRO A 147 5.49 6.22 21.71
C PRO A 147 4.14 5.86 22.35
N LYS A 148 4.18 5.38 23.59
CA LYS A 148 2.96 5.13 24.37
C LYS A 148 2.17 6.44 24.52
N GLY A 149 0.86 6.35 24.30
CA GLY A 149 -0.05 7.51 24.34
C GLY A 149 -0.25 8.18 22.99
N GLU A 150 0.60 7.91 22.00
CA GLU A 150 0.36 8.35 20.61
C GLU A 150 -0.79 7.55 20.00
N LYS A 151 -1.70 8.23 19.30
CA LYS A 151 -2.92 7.63 18.74
C LYS A 151 -3.18 8.10 17.32
N PHE A 152 -3.80 7.23 16.54
CA PHE A 152 -4.14 7.45 15.13
C PHE A 152 -5.63 7.25 14.90
N ASP A 153 -6.18 8.00 13.94
CA ASP A 153 -7.54 7.79 13.47
C ASP A 153 -7.62 6.58 12.53
N VAL A 154 -6.52 6.32 11.81
CA VAL A 154 -6.40 5.18 10.91
C VAL A 154 -5.01 4.57 11.00
N ILE A 155 -4.96 3.24 11.15
CA ILE A 155 -3.74 2.45 10.92
C ILE A 155 -4.00 1.61 9.67
N PHE A 156 -3.08 1.59 8.71
CA PHE A 156 -3.29 0.81 7.49
C PHE A 156 -2.03 0.13 6.99
N SER A 157 -2.21 -0.95 6.23
CA SER A 157 -1.09 -1.70 5.65
C SER A 157 -1.52 -2.44 4.38
N ALA A 158 -0.55 -2.70 3.51
CA ALA A 158 -0.62 -3.75 2.51
C ALA A 158 0.27 -4.92 3.00
N PRO A 159 -0.22 -5.74 3.94
CA PRO A 159 0.64 -6.66 4.68
C PRO A 159 1.20 -7.78 3.79
N PRO A 160 2.35 -8.38 4.16
CA PRO A 160 2.75 -9.67 3.62
C PRO A 160 1.66 -10.71 3.94
N TYR A 161 1.42 -11.63 3.00
CA TYR A 161 0.25 -12.53 3.06
C TYR A 161 0.52 -13.97 2.62
N TYR A 162 1.75 -14.32 2.29
CA TYR A 162 2.12 -15.70 1.98
C TYR A 162 2.37 -16.50 3.26
N GLU A 163 1.97 -17.77 3.27
CA GLU A 163 2.21 -18.69 4.38
C GLU A 163 3.70 -18.95 4.59
N THR A 164 4.42 -19.14 3.48
CA THR A 164 5.84 -19.50 3.45
C THR A 164 6.55 -18.72 2.33
N PRO A 165 7.90 -18.64 2.36
CA PRO A 165 8.66 -18.04 1.27
C PRO A 165 8.24 -18.59 -0.09
N THR A 166 7.93 -17.70 -1.03
CA THR A 166 7.60 -18.10 -2.40
C THR A 166 8.81 -17.93 -3.30
N ARG A 167 8.91 -18.72 -4.38
CA ARG A 167 9.95 -18.56 -5.42
C ARG A 167 9.77 -17.27 -6.28
N GLY A 168 9.04 -16.28 -5.77
CA GLY A 168 8.64 -15.07 -6.48
C GLY A 168 9.66 -13.94 -6.38
N VAL A 169 9.23 -12.77 -6.85
CA VAL A 169 10.04 -11.53 -6.94
C VAL A 169 10.06 -10.76 -5.61
N LEU A 170 9.38 -11.25 -4.57
CA LEU A 170 9.31 -10.59 -3.27
C LEU A 170 10.36 -11.18 -2.34
N THR A 171 10.99 -10.33 -1.53
CA THR A 171 11.83 -10.79 -0.43
C THR A 171 10.97 -11.54 0.60
N GLU A 172 11.58 -12.41 1.42
CA GLU A 172 10.84 -13.13 2.47
C GLU A 172 10.12 -12.16 3.42
N ARG A 173 10.77 -11.03 3.74
CA ARG A 173 10.21 -9.97 4.58
C ARG A 173 9.01 -9.25 3.94
N GLU A 174 8.99 -9.09 2.61
CA GLU A 174 7.86 -8.51 1.89
C GLU A 174 6.71 -9.50 1.67
N GLY A 175 7.01 -10.80 1.67
CA GLY A 175 6.07 -11.83 1.22
C GLY A 175 5.35 -12.55 2.35
N VAL A 176 6.07 -12.95 3.39
CA VAL A 176 5.61 -13.97 4.34
C VAL A 176 4.84 -13.34 5.50
N GLY A 177 3.53 -13.54 5.50
CA GLY A 177 2.65 -13.16 6.61
C GLY A 177 2.65 -14.21 7.73
N GLY A 178 2.96 -15.47 7.41
CA GLY A 178 2.95 -16.60 8.35
C GLY A 178 1.55 -17.04 8.78
N GLY A 179 1.46 -18.11 9.56
CA GLY A 179 0.17 -18.70 9.93
C GLY A 179 -0.37 -19.67 8.86
N LYS A 180 -1.56 -20.21 9.09
CA LYS A 180 -2.12 -21.28 8.25
C LYS A 180 -2.54 -20.78 6.86
N HIS A 181 -2.93 -19.51 6.78
CA HIS A 181 -3.47 -18.86 5.59
C HIS A 181 -2.67 -17.60 5.20
N GLY A 182 -1.59 -17.25 5.92
CA GLY A 182 -0.80 -16.04 5.73
C GLY A 182 -1.23 -14.87 6.62
N GLU A 183 -2.06 -15.13 7.62
CA GLU A 183 -2.76 -14.16 8.47
C GLU A 183 -1.94 -13.65 9.66
N ALA A 184 -0.87 -14.33 10.06
CA ALA A 184 -0.28 -14.13 11.39
C ALA A 184 0.21 -12.68 11.60
N PHE A 185 0.87 -12.09 10.61
CA PHE A 185 1.26 -10.67 10.65
C PHE A 185 0.04 -9.74 10.80
N SER A 186 -1.00 -9.96 10.00
CA SER A 186 -2.21 -9.12 10.02
C SER A 186 -2.94 -9.24 11.36
N VAL A 187 -3.02 -10.44 11.93
CA VAL A 187 -3.60 -10.70 13.25
C VAL A 187 -2.82 -9.98 14.35
N ARG A 188 -1.49 -10.02 14.31
CA ARG A 188 -0.66 -9.32 15.28
C ARG A 188 -0.83 -7.80 15.16
N LEU A 189 -0.83 -7.28 13.94
CA LEU A 189 -1.06 -5.86 13.64
C LEU A 189 -2.40 -5.37 14.22
N ILE A 190 -3.51 -6.06 13.97
CA ILE A 190 -4.83 -5.62 14.48
C ILE A 190 -4.92 -5.73 16.01
N GLY A 191 -4.16 -6.65 16.63
CA GLY A 191 -4.04 -6.75 18.08
C GLY A 191 -3.33 -5.54 18.67
N GLU A 192 -2.10 -5.26 18.21
CA GLU A 192 -1.32 -4.10 18.66
C GLU A 192 -2.07 -2.78 18.40
N ALA A 193 -2.77 -2.67 17.26
CA ALA A 193 -3.47 -1.46 16.84
C ALA A 193 -4.54 -0.97 17.82
N LEU A 194 -5.16 -1.85 18.62
CA LEU A 194 -6.19 -1.45 19.61
C LEU A 194 -5.68 -0.35 20.54
N GLU A 195 -4.44 -0.48 20.99
CA GLU A 195 -3.79 0.45 21.91
C GLU A 195 -3.23 1.71 21.23
N TYR A 196 -3.31 1.82 19.91
CA TYR A 196 -2.81 2.99 19.17
C TYR A 196 -3.89 3.67 18.33
N LEU A 197 -5.14 3.22 18.42
CA LEU A 197 -6.28 3.85 17.77
C LEU A 197 -7.03 4.80 18.70
N ASN A 198 -7.39 5.97 18.17
CA ASN A 198 -8.36 6.89 18.75
C ASN A 198 -9.73 6.21 18.91
N PRO A 199 -10.64 6.74 19.76
CA PRO A 199 -12.05 6.35 19.73
C PRO A 199 -12.61 6.48 18.31
N ARG A 200 -13.33 5.46 17.83
CA ARG A 200 -13.82 5.35 16.43
C ARG A 200 -12.71 5.25 15.37
N GLY A 201 -11.47 5.03 15.79
CA GLY A 201 -10.36 4.72 14.91
C GLY A 201 -10.57 3.39 14.19
N LYS A 202 -9.81 3.15 13.13
CA LYS A 202 -9.94 1.91 12.34
C LYS A 202 -8.61 1.39 11.82
N VAL A 203 -8.54 0.08 11.63
CA VAL A 203 -7.49 -0.57 10.83
C VAL A 203 -8.02 -0.79 9.41
N ALA A 204 -7.20 -0.58 8.38
CA ALA A 204 -7.53 -0.95 7.01
C ALA A 204 -6.41 -1.80 6.38
N LEU A 205 -6.76 -2.96 5.83
CA LEU A 205 -5.81 -3.90 5.23
C LEU A 205 -6.10 -4.09 3.74
N PHE A 206 -5.06 -3.89 2.91
CA PHE A 206 -5.12 -4.15 1.48
C PHE A 206 -4.72 -5.60 1.20
N LEU A 207 -5.70 -6.45 0.87
CA LEU A 207 -5.53 -7.90 0.80
C LEU A 207 -5.75 -8.45 -0.63
N PRO A 208 -5.14 -9.62 -0.95
CA PRO A 208 -5.47 -10.35 -2.17
C PRO A 208 -6.87 -10.93 -2.12
N ASP A 209 -7.40 -11.35 -3.26
CA ASP A 209 -8.66 -12.12 -3.35
C ASP A 209 -8.42 -13.57 -2.90
N LYS A 210 -8.27 -13.76 -1.59
CA LYS A 210 -8.00 -15.05 -0.92
C LYS A 210 -8.92 -15.19 0.28
N GLU A 211 -10.05 -15.84 0.06
CA GLU A 211 -11.15 -15.93 1.03
C GLU A 211 -10.72 -16.49 2.40
N ALA A 212 -9.94 -17.58 2.44
CA ALA A 212 -9.48 -18.17 3.69
C ALA A 212 -8.63 -17.20 4.56
N LEU A 213 -7.80 -16.38 3.92
CA LEU A 213 -7.00 -15.36 4.61
C LEU A 213 -7.90 -14.24 5.16
N ILE A 214 -8.81 -13.73 4.33
CA ILE A 214 -9.73 -12.64 4.71
C ILE A 214 -10.60 -13.07 5.88
N ASN A 215 -11.19 -14.27 5.81
CA ASN A 215 -12.04 -14.82 6.86
C ASN A 215 -11.28 -15.04 8.17
N ALA A 216 -10.03 -15.51 8.10
CA ALA A 216 -9.20 -15.69 9.30
C ALA A 216 -8.91 -14.36 10.02
N ILE A 217 -8.56 -13.31 9.25
CA ILE A 217 -8.30 -11.98 9.82
C ILE A 217 -9.59 -11.36 10.35
N ALA A 218 -10.70 -11.43 9.59
CA ALA A 218 -11.99 -10.90 9.99
C ALA A 218 -12.48 -11.51 11.30
N LYS A 219 -12.49 -12.85 11.40
CA LYS A 219 -12.85 -13.57 12.61
C LYS A 219 -12.01 -13.12 13.80
N LYS A 220 -10.69 -12.97 13.61
CA LYS A 220 -9.81 -12.53 14.69
C LYS A 220 -10.07 -11.07 15.10
N GLY A 221 -10.43 -10.22 14.14
CA GLY A 221 -10.90 -8.87 14.40
C GLY A 221 -12.15 -8.84 15.27
N GLU A 222 -13.16 -9.64 14.94
CA GLU A 222 -14.40 -9.75 15.70
C GLU A 222 -14.15 -10.27 17.13
N GLU A 223 -13.28 -11.28 17.29
CA GLU A 223 -12.85 -11.78 18.61
C GLU A 223 -12.17 -10.70 19.47
N LEU A 224 -11.50 -9.73 18.84
CA LEU A 224 -10.86 -8.58 19.50
C LEU A 224 -11.83 -7.40 19.70
N GLY A 225 -13.10 -7.55 19.32
CA GLY A 225 -14.15 -6.55 19.49
C GLY A 225 -14.30 -5.56 18.33
N TYR A 226 -13.56 -5.71 17.23
CA TYR A 226 -13.75 -4.85 16.06
C TYR A 226 -15.07 -5.15 15.34
N SER A 227 -15.70 -4.12 14.79
CA SER A 227 -16.69 -4.30 13.72
C SER A 227 -15.98 -4.36 12.37
N VAL A 228 -16.24 -5.40 11.58
CA VAL A 228 -15.50 -5.66 10.34
C VAL A 228 -16.36 -5.34 9.11
N ARG A 229 -15.77 -4.65 8.14
CA ARG A 229 -16.35 -4.38 6.82
C ARG A 229 -15.34 -4.72 5.74
N ASP A 230 -15.74 -5.58 4.80
CA ASP A 230 -14.94 -5.87 3.60
C ASP A 230 -15.48 -5.10 2.39
N VAL A 231 -14.57 -4.50 1.62
CA VAL A 231 -14.86 -3.87 0.32
C VAL A 231 -14.02 -4.54 -0.75
N LYS A 232 -14.66 -5.38 -1.57
CA LYS A 232 -14.05 -6.01 -2.75
C LYS A 232 -14.08 -5.06 -3.95
N PHE A 233 -12.94 -4.90 -4.61
CA PHE A 233 -12.84 -4.08 -5.83
C PHE A 233 -11.87 -4.68 -6.85
N LYS A 234 -12.04 -4.30 -8.11
CA LYS A 234 -11.18 -4.72 -9.22
C LYS A 234 -10.30 -3.56 -9.67
N ALA A 235 -8.99 -3.78 -9.73
CA ALA A 235 -8.03 -2.84 -10.28
C ALA A 235 -7.19 -3.53 -11.37
N GLY A 236 -7.40 -3.13 -12.62
CA GLY A 236 -6.87 -3.85 -13.77
C GLY A 236 -7.41 -5.27 -13.86
N THR A 237 -6.53 -6.27 -13.89
CA THR A 237 -6.90 -7.70 -13.97
C THR A 237 -7.06 -8.38 -12.62
N ARG A 238 -6.79 -7.69 -11.50
CA ARG A 238 -6.75 -8.29 -10.17
C ARG A 238 -7.92 -7.82 -9.30
N TRP A 239 -8.54 -8.76 -8.62
CA TRP A 239 -9.42 -8.49 -7.49
C TRP A 239 -8.60 -8.24 -6.23
N ARG A 240 -9.06 -7.29 -5.41
CA ARG A 240 -8.46 -6.86 -4.16
C ARG A 240 -9.54 -6.60 -3.13
N HIS A 241 -9.16 -6.70 -1.88
CA HIS A 241 -10.02 -6.47 -0.74
C HIS A 241 -9.46 -5.34 0.11
N SER A 242 -10.35 -4.51 0.62
CA SER A 242 -10.09 -3.53 1.65
C SER A 242 -10.84 -3.99 2.90
N LEU A 243 -10.16 -4.73 3.76
CA LEU A 243 -10.73 -5.18 5.02
C LEU A 243 -10.56 -4.08 6.06
N ILE A 244 -11.68 -3.49 6.51
CA ILE A 244 -11.71 -2.35 7.43
C ILE A 244 -12.26 -2.83 8.77
N LEU A 245 -11.47 -2.65 9.83
CA LEU A 245 -11.80 -3.05 11.20
C LEU A 245 -11.99 -1.79 12.04
N HIS A 246 -13.22 -1.52 12.45
CA HIS A 246 -13.59 -0.36 13.27
C HIS A 246 -13.44 -0.69 14.75
N LYS A 247 -12.65 0.11 15.47
CA LYS A 247 -12.46 -0.05 16.91
C LYS A 247 -13.82 0.05 17.63
N PRO A 248 -14.07 -0.80 18.65
CA PRO A 248 -15.27 -0.70 19.48
C PRO A 248 -15.43 0.66 20.17
#